data_AF-A0A2T0ATN2-F1
#
_entry.id   AF-A0A2T0ATN2-F1
#
_cell.length_a   1.000
_cell.length_b   1.000
_cell.length_c   1.000
_cell.angle_alpha   90.00
_cell.angle_beta   90.00
_cell.angle_gamma   90.00
#
_symmetry.space_group_name_H-M   'P 1'
#
loop_
_entity.id
_entity.type
_entity.pdbx_description
1 polymer ?
#
loop_
_entity_poly.entity_id
_entity_poly.type
_entity_poly.pdbx_seq_one_letter_code
_entity_poly.pdbx_strand_id
1 'polypeptide(L)'
;MTDYYKILGIKENASKEEIKKAYEKHVEKIKKEVVNEKRLNEFLKLFNEAYEALMSLEENQSIDRNATLIINSQEMQEELDANDNTNNKNIHRHNSKSRGRGNSIKKNNLMQKVHSQNRYNRSKLNDNKKEKRKKQKNVKESSKGSAKQIFDLLMLPLKMLALPIIAILSVIILLCEIINIISWIATKLLIVGSISIGAIHLYQVKKLGQTINYNILILAVSVLLASFFLPYILKFILKVLKAINDILKDFVF
;
A
#
# COMPACT_ATOMS: atom_id res chain seq x y z
N MET A 1 11.30 17.82 16.00
CA MET A 1 10.06 17.44 15.31
C MET A 1 9.94 18.26 14.05
N THR A 2 9.73 17.63 12.91
CA THR A 2 9.54 18.33 11.63
C THR A 2 8.13 18.90 11.60
N ASP A 3 7.99 20.21 11.40
CA ASP A 3 6.69 20.88 11.38
C ASP A 3 6.12 20.85 9.96
N TYR A 4 5.29 19.84 9.69
CA TYR A 4 4.70 19.59 8.37
C TYR A 4 3.71 20.68 7.94
N TYR A 5 3.07 21.37 8.88
CA TYR A 5 2.18 22.52 8.59
C TYR A 5 2.98 23.71 8.08
N LYS A 6 4.14 23.99 8.67
CA LYS A 6 5.07 25.03 8.18
C LYS A 6 5.65 24.69 6.80
N ILE A 7 5.92 23.42 6.51
CA ILE A 7 6.43 22.98 5.20
C ILE A 7 5.42 23.27 4.09
N LEU A 8 4.12 23.02 4.34
CA LEU A 8 3.05 23.31 3.38
C LEU A 8 2.52 24.75 3.46
N GLY A 9 2.99 25.55 4.43
CA GLY A 9 2.61 26.95 4.59
C GLY A 9 1.16 27.14 5.05
N ILE A 10 0.65 26.23 5.86
CA ILE A 10 -0.74 26.19 6.33
C ILE A 10 -0.81 26.25 7.85
N LYS A 11 -2.00 26.58 8.39
CA LYS A 11 -2.25 26.58 9.82
C LYS A 11 -2.44 25.15 10.34
N GLU A 12 -2.15 24.93 11.62
CA GLU A 12 -2.24 23.61 12.29
C GLU A 12 -3.66 23.02 12.29
N ASN A 13 -4.68 23.85 12.10
CA ASN A 13 -6.10 23.45 12.03
C ASN A 13 -6.68 23.47 10.61
N ALA A 14 -5.83 23.42 9.58
CA ALA A 14 -6.27 23.44 8.19
C ALA A 14 -7.08 22.18 7.81
N SER A 15 -8.15 22.36 7.03
CA SER A 15 -9.00 21.26 6.57
C SER A 15 -8.30 20.37 5.51
N LYS A 16 -8.74 19.13 5.33
CA LYS A 16 -8.24 18.20 4.28
C LYS A 16 -8.19 18.86 2.89
N GLU A 17 -9.20 19.67 2.57
CA GLU A 17 -9.24 20.39 1.29
C GLU A 17 -8.17 21.48 1.18
N GLU A 18 -7.85 22.14 2.29
CA GLU A 18 -6.83 23.20 2.35
C GLU A 18 -5.43 22.61 2.28
N ILE A 19 -5.20 21.48 2.98
CA ILE A 19 -3.94 20.70 2.91
C ILE A 19 -3.68 20.27 1.46
N LYS A 20 -4.69 19.74 0.77
CA LYS A 20 -4.60 19.31 -0.63
C LYS A 20 -4.33 20.47 -1.59
N LYS A 21 -5.06 21.58 -1.46
CA LYS A 21 -4.86 22.77 -2.31
C LYS A 21 -3.47 23.38 -2.10
N ALA A 22 -2.98 23.42 -0.86
CA ALA A 22 -1.65 23.94 -0.55
C ALA A 22 -0.55 23.08 -1.16
N TYR A 23 -0.68 21.75 -1.09
CA TYR A 23 0.23 20.80 -1.72
C TYR A 23 0.28 20.98 -3.25
N GLU A 24 -0.87 20.98 -3.93
CA GLU A 24 -0.95 21.14 -5.39
C GLU A 24 -0.29 22.45 -5.85
N LYS A 25 -0.54 23.55 -5.12
CA LYS A 25 0.05 24.87 -5.40
C LYS A 25 1.57 24.88 -5.28
N HIS A 26 2.14 24.23 -4.26
CA HIS A 26 3.60 24.17 -4.07
C HIS A 26 4.28 23.29 -5.12
N VAL A 27 3.66 22.16 -5.47
CA VAL A 27 4.16 21.27 -6.52
C VAL A 27 4.21 21.97 -7.88
N GLU A 28 3.17 22.72 -8.25
CA GLU A 28 3.16 23.50 -9.49
C GLU A 28 4.20 24.62 -9.51
N LYS A 29 4.38 25.31 -8.39
CA LYS A 29 5.37 26.39 -8.25
C LYS A 29 6.78 25.86 -8.45
N ILE A 30 7.13 24.76 -7.78
CA ILE A 30 8.48 24.20 -7.81
C ILE A 30 8.80 23.55 -9.15
N LYS A 31 7.82 22.92 -9.82
CA LYS A 31 7.97 22.44 -11.20
C LYS A 31 8.27 23.56 -12.20
N LYS A 32 7.84 24.80 -11.93
CA LYS A 32 8.13 25.98 -12.77
C LYS A 32 9.45 26.65 -12.40
N GLU A 33 9.83 26.65 -11.13
CA GLU A 33 11.00 27.36 -10.62
C GLU A 33 12.30 26.53 -10.66
N VAL A 34 12.22 25.22 -10.44
CA VAL A 34 13.40 24.34 -10.33
C VAL A 34 13.65 23.61 -11.65
N VAL A 35 14.73 24.00 -12.33
CA VAL A 35 15.16 23.41 -13.62
C VAL A 35 15.96 22.11 -13.42
N ASN A 36 16.60 21.92 -12.25
CA ASN A 36 17.42 20.74 -11.97
C ASN A 36 16.58 19.60 -11.41
N GLU A 37 16.51 18.49 -12.14
CA GLU A 37 15.72 17.30 -11.79
C GLU A 37 16.06 16.70 -10.41
N LYS A 38 17.34 16.70 -10.01
CA LYS A 38 17.73 16.14 -8.70
C LYS A 38 17.17 16.97 -7.54
N ARG A 39 17.32 18.30 -7.62
CA ARG A 39 16.79 19.21 -6.60
C ARG A 39 15.26 19.24 -6.61
N LEU A 40 14.65 19.16 -7.80
CA LEU A 40 13.20 19.08 -7.95
C LEU A 40 12.66 17.83 -7.22
N ASN A 41 13.31 16.68 -7.39
CA ASN A 41 12.89 15.44 -6.73
C ASN A 41 13.04 15.51 -5.21
N GLU A 42 14.09 16.15 -4.68
CA GLU A 42 14.28 16.36 -3.24
C GLU A 42 13.17 17.21 -2.63
N PHE A 43 12.82 18.33 -3.29
CA PHE A 43 11.70 19.16 -2.85
C PHE A 43 10.38 18.42 -2.92
N LEU A 44 10.07 17.75 -4.05
CA LEU A 44 8.84 16.98 -4.20
C LEU A 44 8.71 15.88 -3.15
N LYS A 45 9.82 15.21 -2.81
CA LYS A 45 9.83 14.21 -1.73
C LYS A 45 9.44 14.82 -0.39
N LEU A 46 9.97 16.00 -0.06
CA LEU A 46 9.66 16.71 1.18
C LEU A 46 8.19 17.15 1.25
N PHE A 47 7.62 17.66 0.16
CA PHE A 47 6.20 18.04 0.12
C PHE A 47 5.26 16.84 0.18
N ASN A 48 5.63 15.72 -0.47
CA ASN A 48 4.87 14.48 -0.40
C ASN A 48 4.85 13.95 1.04
N GLU A 49 6.01 13.89 1.70
CA GLU A 49 6.12 13.42 3.08
C GLU A 49 5.27 14.27 4.03
N ALA A 50 5.30 15.59 3.88
CA ALA A 50 4.46 16.50 4.66
C ALA A 50 2.97 16.29 4.41
N TYR A 51 2.56 16.11 3.15
CA TYR A 51 1.17 15.88 2.79
C TYR A 51 0.62 14.58 3.37
N GLU A 52 1.34 13.47 3.23
CA GLU A 52 0.92 12.16 3.75
C GLU A 52 0.85 12.16 5.30
N ALA A 53 1.83 12.80 5.95
CA ALA A 53 1.83 12.94 7.41
C ALA A 53 0.61 13.73 7.90
N LEU A 54 0.26 14.85 7.26
CA LEU A 54 -0.90 15.64 7.65
C LEU A 54 -2.25 14.96 7.34
N MET A 55 -2.34 14.26 6.21
CA MET A 55 -3.56 13.52 5.84
C MET A 55 -3.85 12.37 6.81
N SER A 56 -2.82 11.66 7.26
CA SER A 56 -2.96 10.59 8.25
C SER A 56 -3.32 11.10 9.64
N LEU A 57 -2.75 12.24 10.07
CA LEU A 57 -3.11 12.90 11.33
C LEU A 57 -4.57 13.34 11.35
N GLU A 58 -5.05 13.96 10.27
CA GLU A 58 -6.45 14.40 10.15
C GLU A 58 -7.43 13.22 10.03
N GLU A 59 -7.03 12.11 9.41
CA GLU A 59 -7.82 10.88 9.36
C GLU A 59 -7.99 10.27 10.76
N ASN A 60 -6.91 10.17 11.53
CA ASN A 60 -6.96 9.68 12.91
C ASN A 60 -7.81 10.58 13.82
N GLN A 61 -7.67 11.92 13.71
CA GLN A 61 -8.52 12.85 14.45
C GLN A 61 -10.01 12.73 14.07
N SER A 62 -10.32 12.46 12.80
CA SER A 62 -11.71 12.24 12.37
C SER A 62 -12.29 10.92 12.91
N ILE A 63 -11.47 9.89 13.11
CA ILE A 63 -11.89 8.63 13.73
C ILE A 63 -12.19 8.83 15.21
N ASP A 64 -11.31 9.53 15.95
CA ASP A 64 -11.53 9.81 17.39
C ASP A 64 -12.78 10.67 17.64
N ARG A 65 -13.01 11.69 16.78
CA ARG A 65 -14.23 12.51 16.86
C ARG A 65 -15.50 11.71 16.57
N ASN A 66 -15.45 10.79 15.60
CA ASN A 66 -16.59 9.93 15.29
C ASN A 66 -16.83 8.85 16.35
N ALA A 67 -15.78 8.29 16.96
CA ALA A 67 -15.90 7.35 18.08
C ALA A 67 -16.54 8.03 19.31
N THR A 68 -16.15 9.27 19.60
CA THR A 68 -16.73 10.07 20.69
C THR A 68 -18.22 10.36 20.47
N LEU A 69 -18.64 10.63 19.23
CA LEU A 69 -20.04 10.82 18.88
C LEU A 69 -20.88 9.54 19.01
N ILE A 70 -20.31 8.38 18.69
CA ILE A 70 -20.98 7.07 18.84
C ILE A 70 -21.18 6.75 20.33
N ILE A 71 -20.20 7.02 21.18
CA ILE A 71 -20.29 6.82 22.64
C ILE A 71 -21.39 7.69 23.25
N ASN A 72 -21.46 8.98 22.88
CA ASN A 72 -22.53 9.88 23.35
C ASN A 72 -23.92 9.50 22.84
N SER A 73 -24.04 8.83 21.68
CA SER A 73 -25.34 8.35 21.19
C SER A 73 -25.85 7.10 21.90
N GLN A 74 -24.96 6.32 22.52
CA GLN A 74 -25.31 5.10 23.26
C GLN A 74 -25.80 5.39 24.68
N GLU A 75 -25.30 6.45 25.34
CA GLU A 75 -25.78 6.89 26.66
C GLU A 75 -27.20 7.50 26.63
N MET A 76 -27.63 8.05 25.49
CA MET A 76 -28.98 8.60 25.31
C MET A 76 -30.06 7.52 25.07
N GLN A 77 -29.68 6.29 24.75
CA GLN A 77 -30.61 5.21 24.43
C GLN A 77 -30.92 4.30 25.63
N GLU A 78 -30.17 4.42 26.73
CA GLU A 78 -30.30 3.57 27.93
C GLU A 78 -31.24 4.17 29.00
N GLU A 79 -31.75 5.40 28.82
CA GLU A 79 -32.62 6.08 29.81
C GLU A 79 -34.13 6.08 29.46
N LEU A 80 -34.60 5.26 28.50
CA LEU A 80 -36.02 5.17 28.15
C LEU A 80 -36.67 3.77 28.19
N ASP A 81 -35.93 2.72 28.55
CA ASP A 81 -36.46 1.33 28.56
C ASP A 81 -36.69 0.77 29.99
N ALA A 82 -36.90 1.64 30.98
CA ALA A 82 -37.21 1.26 32.35
C ALA A 82 -38.61 1.72 32.83
N ASN A 83 -39.65 1.62 31.99
CA ASN A 83 -41.03 1.57 32.49
C ASN A 83 -42.02 1.07 31.42
N ASP A 84 -42.50 -0.16 31.55
CA ASP A 84 -43.92 -0.46 31.84
C ASP A 84 -44.27 -1.91 31.45
N ASN A 85 -44.88 -2.61 32.40
CA ASN A 85 -45.40 -3.96 32.28
C ASN A 85 -46.85 -3.89 31.80
N THR A 86 -47.20 -4.42 30.62
CA THR A 86 -48.52 -5.07 30.46
C THR A 86 -48.67 -5.92 29.18
N ASN A 87 -48.88 -7.22 29.40
CA ASN A 87 -49.85 -8.12 28.75
C ASN A 87 -50.25 -7.96 27.26
N ASN A 88 -50.09 -9.11 26.57
CA ASN A 88 -51.11 -9.84 25.77
C ASN A 88 -51.01 -9.87 24.22
N LYS A 89 -51.06 -11.12 23.73
CA LYS A 89 -51.60 -11.67 22.46
C LYS A 89 -51.11 -11.19 21.09
N ASN A 90 -50.64 -12.20 20.34
CA ASN A 90 -50.88 -12.53 18.93
C ASN A 90 -51.42 -11.42 18.03
N ILE A 91 -50.83 -11.24 16.84
CA ILE A 91 -51.54 -11.30 15.54
C ILE A 91 -50.55 -11.08 14.37
N HIS A 92 -50.78 -11.88 13.32
CA HIS A 92 -50.25 -11.80 11.97
C HIS A 92 -50.11 -10.37 11.42
N ARG A 93 -49.01 -10.11 10.69
CA ARG A 93 -48.89 -8.90 9.87
C ARG A 93 -48.94 -9.25 8.38
N HIS A 94 -50.12 -9.02 7.79
CA HIS A 94 -50.27 -8.73 6.38
C HIS A 94 -49.86 -7.27 6.09
N ASN A 95 -49.29 -7.11 4.90
CA ASN A 95 -49.03 -5.85 4.20
C ASN A 95 -50.18 -4.84 4.27
N SER A 96 -49.86 -3.57 4.53
CA SER A 96 -50.48 -2.45 3.81
C SER A 96 -49.60 -1.19 3.82
N LYS A 97 -49.62 -0.50 2.68
CA LYS A 97 -48.93 0.75 2.32
C LYS A 97 -49.71 1.96 2.84
N SER A 98 -49.02 2.99 3.36
CA SER A 98 -49.19 4.43 3.03
C SER A 98 -48.08 5.21 3.78
N ARG A 99 -47.15 5.94 3.15
CA ARG A 99 -47.16 7.25 2.45
C ARG A 99 -46.73 8.44 3.33
N GLY A 100 -45.65 9.09 2.90
CA GLY A 100 -45.16 10.43 3.27
C GLY A 100 -44.01 10.40 4.29
N ARG A 101 -42.89 11.13 4.19
CA ARG A 101 -42.38 12.21 3.33
C ARG A 101 -40.86 12.24 3.63
N GLY A 102 -39.97 12.04 2.66
CA GLY A 102 -39.08 13.09 2.17
C GLY A 102 -37.80 13.34 2.99
N ASN A 103 -36.65 12.83 2.51
CA ASN A 103 -35.52 13.69 2.12
C ASN A 103 -34.46 12.91 1.32
N SER A 104 -34.08 13.52 0.21
CA SER A 104 -33.25 13.00 -0.87
C SER A 104 -31.82 13.51 -0.70
N ILE A 105 -30.83 12.62 -0.65
CA ILE A 105 -29.46 12.97 -1.06
C ILE A 105 -28.92 11.85 -1.96
N LYS A 106 -28.59 12.29 -3.18
CA LYS A 106 -28.16 11.53 -4.35
C LYS A 106 -26.82 10.84 -4.13
N LYS A 107 -26.81 9.55 -4.45
CA LYS A 107 -25.63 8.72 -4.67
C LYS A 107 -25.30 8.80 -6.17
N ASN A 108 -24.13 9.30 -6.55
CA ASN A 108 -23.65 9.20 -7.93
C ASN A 108 -22.41 8.28 -7.96
N ASN A 109 -22.62 7.08 -8.47
CA ASN A 109 -21.59 6.30 -9.16
C ASN A 109 -21.33 6.95 -10.52
N LEU A 110 -20.07 7.07 -10.96
CA LEU A 110 -19.79 7.05 -12.40
C LEU A 110 -18.41 6.44 -12.69
N MET A 111 -18.47 5.29 -13.35
CA MET A 111 -17.39 4.61 -14.04
C MET A 111 -16.92 5.40 -15.28
N GLN A 112 -15.61 5.38 -15.49
CA GLN A 112 -14.89 5.02 -16.73
C GLN A 112 -15.29 5.58 -18.13
N LYS A 113 -14.24 6.05 -18.83
CA LYS A 113 -14.02 6.18 -20.29
C LYS A 113 -14.79 7.28 -21.04
N VAL A 114 -14.05 8.20 -21.68
CA VAL A 114 -14.06 8.49 -23.14
C VAL A 114 -12.87 9.39 -23.51
N HIS A 115 -12.35 9.12 -24.70
CA HIS A 115 -11.20 9.66 -25.41
C HIS A 115 -11.55 10.92 -26.22
N SER A 116 -10.55 11.74 -26.52
CA SER A 116 -10.46 12.65 -27.67
C SER A 116 -11.22 14.00 -27.66
N GLN A 117 -10.57 14.95 -28.35
CA GLN A 117 -11.00 16.29 -28.77
C GLN A 117 -10.90 17.42 -27.73
N ASN A 118 -9.81 18.19 -27.79
CA ASN A 118 -9.91 19.52 -28.41
C ASN A 118 -8.53 20.06 -28.85
N ARG A 119 -8.19 19.82 -30.12
CA ARG A 119 -7.26 20.66 -30.88
C ARG A 119 -8.09 21.81 -31.45
N TYR A 120 -7.88 23.04 -31.00
CA TYR A 120 -7.83 24.27 -31.80
C TYR A 120 -7.72 25.47 -30.84
N ASN A 121 -6.49 25.89 -30.58
CA ASN A 121 -6.12 27.31 -30.50
C ASN A 121 -4.60 27.42 -30.67
N ARG A 122 -4.22 27.29 -31.94
CA ARG A 122 -2.90 27.57 -32.49
C ARG A 122 -3.00 28.93 -33.17
N SER A 123 -2.58 30.00 -32.51
CA SER A 123 -1.90 31.16 -33.11
C SER A 123 -1.55 32.17 -32.03
N LYS A 124 -0.39 32.83 -32.17
CA LYS A 124 0.18 33.85 -31.27
C LYS A 124 0.69 33.39 -29.90
N LEU A 125 1.77 32.59 -29.91
CA LEU A 125 2.93 32.87 -29.04
C LEU A 125 4.20 32.12 -29.51
N ASN A 126 4.38 31.98 -30.82
CA ASN A 126 5.68 31.67 -31.40
C ASN A 126 6.29 33.01 -31.78
N ASP A 127 7.23 33.53 -30.98
CA ASP A 127 8.37 34.31 -31.48
C ASP A 127 9.47 34.55 -30.43
N ASN A 128 9.20 34.44 -29.12
CA ASN A 128 10.22 34.78 -28.10
C ASN A 128 10.98 33.59 -27.44
N LYS A 129 10.95 32.37 -28.02
CA LYS A 129 11.64 31.19 -27.45
C LYS A 129 12.84 30.68 -28.26
N LYS A 130 13.16 31.31 -29.40
CA LYS A 130 14.24 30.86 -30.30
C LYS A 130 15.60 31.53 -30.07
N GLU A 131 15.70 32.56 -29.24
CA GLU A 131 16.96 33.30 -29.08
C GLU A 131 17.84 32.86 -27.91
N LYS A 132 17.28 32.18 -26.89
CA LYS A 132 18.05 31.75 -25.69
C LYS A 132 18.60 30.32 -25.73
N ARG A 133 18.39 29.57 -26.83
CA ARG A 133 18.90 28.18 -26.98
C ARG A 133 20.18 28.03 -27.80
N LYS A 134 20.76 29.11 -28.34
CA LYS A 134 21.99 29.05 -29.15
C LYS A 134 23.31 29.39 -28.42
N LYS A 135 23.30 29.71 -27.11
CA LYS A 135 24.52 30.07 -26.36
C LYS A 135 24.93 29.12 -25.22
N GLN A 136 24.37 27.92 -25.14
CA GLN A 136 24.83 26.87 -24.21
C GLN A 136 24.93 25.49 -24.88
N LYS A 137 25.40 25.47 -26.13
CA LYS A 137 25.71 24.22 -26.85
C LYS A 137 27.14 24.19 -27.40
N ASN A 138 28.04 24.86 -26.69
CA ASN A 138 29.48 24.67 -26.82
C ASN A 138 30.03 24.64 -25.39
N VAL A 139 30.93 23.70 -25.10
CA VAL A 139 31.51 23.39 -23.77
C VAL A 139 30.66 22.46 -22.89
N LYS A 140 30.50 21.19 -23.31
CA LYS A 140 30.46 19.96 -22.47
C LYS A 140 30.25 18.72 -23.34
N GLU A 141 31.18 18.45 -24.25
CA GLU A 141 31.09 17.29 -25.16
C GLU A 141 32.39 16.49 -25.24
N SER A 142 33.12 16.33 -24.12
CA SER A 142 34.41 15.60 -24.15
C SER A 142 34.63 14.51 -23.11
N SER A 143 33.68 14.20 -22.21
CA SER A 143 33.89 13.12 -21.23
C SER A 143 32.82 12.02 -21.20
N LYS A 144 31.76 12.13 -22.01
CA LYS A 144 30.64 11.16 -22.00
C LYS A 144 30.88 9.96 -22.92
N GLY A 145 31.73 10.11 -23.93
CA GLY A 145 32.08 9.05 -24.89
C GLY A 145 33.02 8.00 -24.29
N SER A 146 34.04 8.43 -23.55
CA SER A 146 35.04 7.52 -22.96
C SER A 146 34.45 6.68 -21.82
N ALA A 147 33.64 7.26 -20.94
CA ALA A 147 33.01 6.52 -19.85
C ALA A 147 32.10 5.40 -20.37
N LYS A 148 31.25 5.68 -21.38
CA LYS A 148 30.39 4.66 -21.99
C LYS A 148 31.19 3.52 -22.64
N GLN A 149 32.26 3.85 -23.37
CA GLN A 149 33.15 2.85 -23.97
C GLN A 149 33.85 1.98 -22.91
N ILE A 150 34.26 2.55 -21.77
CA ILE A 150 34.85 1.79 -20.66
C ILE A 150 33.82 0.86 -20.00
N PHE A 151 32.57 1.33 -19.81
CA PHE A 151 31.49 0.49 -19.29
C PHE A 151 31.15 -0.66 -20.24
N ASP A 152 31.08 -0.42 -21.55
CA ASP A 152 30.81 -1.46 -22.56
C ASP A 152 31.93 -2.52 -22.60
N LEU A 153 33.20 -2.10 -22.41
CA LEU A 153 34.34 -3.02 -22.35
C LEU A 153 34.34 -3.89 -21.08
N LEU A 154 33.92 -3.33 -19.94
CA LEU A 154 33.73 -4.04 -18.66
C LEU A 154 32.50 -4.96 -18.67
N MET A 155 31.49 -4.65 -19.48
CA MET A 155 30.26 -5.43 -19.57
C MET A 155 30.49 -6.82 -20.20
N LEU A 156 31.46 -6.95 -21.11
CA LEU A 156 31.80 -8.20 -21.80
C LEU A 156 32.26 -9.34 -20.86
N PRO A 157 33.27 -9.16 -19.98
CA PRO A 157 33.66 -10.21 -19.03
C PRO A 157 32.56 -10.51 -18.01
N LEU A 158 31.74 -9.51 -17.64
CA LEU A 158 30.57 -9.71 -16.76
C LEU A 158 29.52 -10.61 -17.42
N LYS A 159 29.24 -10.44 -18.72
CA LYS A 159 28.35 -11.33 -19.48
C LYS A 159 28.86 -12.77 -19.53
N MET A 160 30.16 -12.95 -19.74
CA MET A 160 30.79 -14.28 -19.74
C MET A 160 30.72 -14.96 -18.37
N LEU A 161 30.84 -14.20 -17.27
CA LEU A 161 30.73 -14.74 -15.92
C LEU A 161 29.28 -15.06 -15.52
N ALA A 162 28.31 -14.32 -16.05
CA ALA A 162 26.90 -14.49 -15.73
C ALA A 162 26.27 -15.74 -16.37
N LEU A 163 26.81 -16.27 -17.47
CA LEU A 163 26.33 -17.48 -18.16
C LEU A 163 26.21 -18.72 -17.24
N PRO A 164 27.27 -19.15 -16.52
CA PRO A 164 27.16 -20.26 -15.57
C PRO A 164 26.25 -19.94 -14.39
N ILE A 165 26.19 -18.67 -13.97
CA ILE A 165 25.32 -18.22 -12.87
C ILE A 165 23.84 -18.39 -13.24
N ILE A 166 23.44 -18.05 -14.47
CA ILE A 166 22.08 -18.24 -14.97
C ILE A 166 21.70 -19.74 -14.96
N ALA A 167 22.62 -20.61 -15.38
CA ALA A 167 22.37 -22.06 -15.39
C ALA A 167 22.11 -22.59 -13.96
N ILE A 168 22.96 -22.21 -13.00
CA ILE A 168 22.81 -22.58 -11.59
C ILE A 168 21.50 -22.01 -11.02
N LEU A 169 21.21 -20.73 -11.29
CA LEU A 169 20.01 -20.06 -10.81
C LEU A 169 18.73 -20.73 -11.35
N SER A 170 18.74 -21.16 -12.61
CA SER A 170 17.63 -21.90 -13.21
C SER A 170 17.37 -23.24 -12.51
N VAL A 171 18.42 -23.96 -12.09
CA VAL A 171 18.29 -25.20 -11.31
C VAL A 171 17.71 -24.91 -9.93
N ILE A 172 18.20 -23.85 -9.26
CA ILE A 172 17.69 -23.43 -7.94
C ILE A 172 16.19 -23.08 -8.03
N ILE A 173 15.76 -22.36 -9.06
CA ILE A 173 14.34 -22.00 -9.25
C ILE A 173 13.47 -23.26 -9.36
N LEU A 174 13.91 -24.26 -10.14
CA LEU A 174 13.19 -25.52 -10.30
C LEU A 174 13.06 -26.25 -8.96
N LEU A 175 14.13 -26.32 -8.17
CA LEU A 175 14.10 -26.92 -6.84
C LEU A 175 13.14 -26.17 -5.90
N CYS A 176 13.17 -24.83 -5.92
CA CYS A 176 12.24 -24.01 -5.14
C CYS A 176 10.77 -24.21 -5.54
N GLU A 177 10.47 -24.47 -6.81
CA GLU A 177 9.11 -24.81 -7.26
C GLU A 177 8.60 -26.10 -6.65
N ILE A 178 9.44 -27.15 -6.63
CA ILE A 178 9.11 -28.43 -6.00
C ILE A 178 8.85 -28.23 -4.50
N ILE A 179 9.74 -27.51 -3.82
CA ILE A 179 9.60 -27.22 -2.39
C ILE A 179 8.32 -26.41 -2.12
N ASN A 180 7.94 -25.47 -2.99
CA ASN A 180 6.71 -24.69 -2.84
C ASN A 180 5.45 -25.58 -2.90
N ILE A 181 5.43 -26.60 -3.75
CA ILE A 181 4.32 -27.57 -3.81
C ILE A 181 4.27 -28.39 -2.52
N ILE A 182 5.42 -28.90 -2.07
CA ILE A 182 5.52 -29.67 -0.81
C ILE A 182 5.10 -28.80 0.37
N SER A 183 5.54 -27.54 0.40
CA SER A 183 5.19 -26.58 1.44
C SER A 183 3.69 -26.35 1.53
N TRP A 184 2.97 -26.35 0.40
CA TRP A 184 1.51 -26.21 0.40
C TRP A 184 0.82 -27.41 1.07
N ILE A 185 1.32 -28.63 0.85
CA ILE A 185 0.84 -29.83 1.53
C ILE A 185 1.22 -29.81 3.02
N ALA A 186 2.47 -29.48 3.33
CA ALA A 186 3.02 -29.47 4.68
C ALA A 186 2.30 -28.45 5.56
N THR A 187 1.92 -27.31 5.00
CA THR A 187 1.16 -26.26 5.71
C THR A 187 -0.13 -26.82 6.28
N LYS A 188 -0.91 -27.55 5.46
CA LYS A 188 -2.17 -28.17 5.90
C LYS A 188 -1.93 -29.22 6.98
N LEU A 189 -0.89 -30.02 6.83
CA LEU A 189 -0.51 -31.05 7.80
C LEU A 189 -0.11 -30.45 9.14
N LEU A 190 0.70 -29.39 9.13
CA LEU A 190 1.14 -28.66 10.34
C LEU A 190 -0.03 -27.96 11.04
N ILE A 191 -0.97 -27.39 10.29
CA ILE A 191 -2.18 -26.78 10.87
C ILE A 191 -2.97 -27.84 11.66
N VAL A 192 -3.25 -29.00 11.05
CA VAL A 192 -3.98 -30.09 11.73
C VAL A 192 -3.19 -30.65 12.92
N GLY A 193 -1.87 -30.78 12.78
CA GLY A 193 -0.99 -31.25 13.86
C GLY A 193 -0.98 -30.30 15.06
N SER A 194 -0.82 -28.99 14.83
CA SER A 194 -0.76 -27.98 15.90
C SER A 194 -2.07 -27.88 16.68
N ILE A 195 -3.23 -27.96 16.00
CA ILE A 195 -4.55 -27.97 16.65
C ILE A 195 -4.71 -29.23 17.50
N SER A 196 -4.29 -30.39 16.97
CA SER A 196 -4.33 -31.66 17.70
C SER A 196 -3.47 -31.64 18.96
N ILE A 197 -2.22 -31.18 18.87
CA ILE A 197 -1.32 -31.05 20.03
C ILE A 197 -1.93 -30.11 21.08
N GLY A 198 -2.46 -28.95 20.67
CA GLY A 198 -3.09 -27.99 21.56
C GLY A 198 -4.30 -28.58 22.28
N ALA A 199 -5.14 -29.32 21.56
CA ALA A 199 -6.33 -29.97 22.11
C ALA A 199 -5.97 -31.09 23.10
N ILE A 200 -4.97 -31.92 22.78
CA ILE A 200 -4.49 -32.99 23.67
C ILE A 200 -3.95 -32.39 24.96
N HIS A 201 -3.10 -31.35 24.87
CA HIS A 201 -2.53 -30.71 26.04
C HIS A 201 -3.59 -30.05 26.92
N LEU A 202 -4.56 -29.36 26.31
CA LEU A 202 -5.67 -28.76 27.06
C LEU A 202 -6.57 -29.81 27.74
N TYR A 203 -6.79 -30.96 27.09
CA TYR A 203 -7.54 -32.07 27.65
C TYR A 203 -6.82 -32.69 28.85
N GLN A 204 -5.50 -32.88 28.77
CA GLN A 204 -4.68 -33.37 29.88
C GLN A 204 -4.76 -32.44 31.09
N VAL A 205 -4.65 -31.13 30.88
CA VAL A 205 -4.80 -30.14 31.96
C VAL A 205 -6.20 -30.24 32.61
N LYS A 206 -7.26 -30.22 31.79
CA LYS A 206 -8.64 -30.17 32.32
C LYS A 206 -9.12 -31.47 32.97
N LYS A 207 -8.72 -32.64 32.45
CA LYS A 207 -9.19 -33.94 32.95
C LYS A 207 -8.23 -34.64 33.91
N LEU A 208 -6.92 -34.50 33.72
CA LEU A 208 -5.91 -35.15 34.57
C LEU A 208 -5.36 -34.22 35.66
N GLY A 209 -5.77 -32.95 35.68
CA GLY A 209 -5.34 -31.98 36.71
C GLY A 209 -3.86 -31.59 36.60
N GLN A 210 -3.22 -31.83 35.44
CA GLN A 210 -1.85 -31.39 35.19
C GLN A 210 -1.76 -29.87 35.08
N THR A 211 -0.64 -29.30 35.54
CA THR A 211 -0.35 -27.87 35.42
C THR A 211 -0.18 -27.48 33.96
N ILE A 212 -0.69 -26.31 33.57
CA ILE A 212 -0.56 -25.78 32.21
C ILE A 212 0.92 -25.53 31.90
N ASN A 213 1.48 -26.29 30.95
CA ASN A 213 2.78 -25.97 30.37
C ASN A 213 2.63 -25.00 29.19
N TYR A 214 2.89 -23.72 29.44
CA TYR A 214 2.79 -22.67 28.43
C TYR A 214 3.76 -22.86 27.28
N ASN A 215 4.91 -23.49 27.47
CA ASN A 215 5.88 -23.69 26.38
C ASN A 215 5.28 -24.52 25.24
N ILE A 216 4.48 -25.54 25.57
CA ILE A 216 3.84 -26.41 24.57
C ILE A 216 2.74 -25.64 23.83
N LEU A 217 1.95 -24.84 24.55
CA LEU A 217 0.89 -24.02 23.95
C LEU A 217 1.47 -22.94 23.03
N ILE A 218 2.51 -22.22 23.51
CA ILE A 218 3.21 -21.19 22.76
C ILE A 218 3.86 -21.81 21.51
N LEU A 219 4.48 -22.98 21.63
CA LEU A 219 5.06 -23.70 20.49
C LEU A 219 3.99 -24.10 19.46
N ALA A 220 2.83 -24.61 19.90
CA ALA A 220 1.74 -24.97 19.00
C ALA A 220 1.20 -23.74 18.24
N VAL A 221 1.02 -22.62 18.95
CA VAL A 221 0.59 -21.35 18.34
C VAL A 221 1.65 -20.81 17.39
N SER A 222 2.93 -20.85 17.75
CA SER A 222 4.02 -20.37 16.89
C SER A 222 4.15 -21.19 15.62
N VAL A 223 4.03 -22.52 15.72
CA VAL A 223 4.05 -23.44 14.56
C VAL A 223 2.84 -23.18 13.66
N LEU A 224 1.65 -23.00 14.24
CA LEU A 224 0.45 -22.66 13.48
C LEU A 224 0.62 -21.35 12.70
N LEU A 225 1.14 -20.32 13.38
CA LEU A 225 1.36 -19.01 12.77
C LEU A 225 2.42 -19.08 11.67
N ALA A 226 3.57 -19.71 11.93
CA ALA A 226 4.63 -19.88 10.94
C ALA A 226 4.15 -20.67 9.71
N SER A 227 3.38 -21.74 9.93
CA SER A 227 2.81 -22.56 8.87
C SER A 227 1.92 -21.75 7.92
N PHE A 228 1.12 -20.81 8.46
CA PHE A 228 0.26 -19.95 7.64
C PHE A 228 1.05 -19.07 6.66
N PHE A 229 2.21 -18.55 7.08
CA PHE A 229 3.02 -17.66 6.26
C PHE A 229 3.98 -18.37 5.30
N LEU A 230 4.36 -19.61 5.60
CA LEU A 230 5.31 -20.40 4.82
C LEU A 230 5.03 -20.42 3.29
N PRO A 231 3.81 -20.73 2.80
CA PRO A 231 3.54 -20.77 1.37
C PRO A 231 3.55 -19.39 0.71
N TYR A 232 3.25 -18.32 1.46
CA TYR A 232 3.31 -16.95 0.92
C TYR A 232 4.75 -16.49 0.75
N ILE A 233 5.60 -16.77 1.74
CA ILE A 233 7.01 -16.45 1.72
C ILE A 233 7.70 -17.17 0.56
N LEU A 234 7.45 -18.48 0.40
CA LEU A 234 8.04 -19.25 -0.70
C LEU A 234 7.59 -18.75 -2.08
N LYS A 235 6.31 -18.42 -2.26
CA LYS A 235 5.81 -17.83 -3.50
C LYS A 235 6.47 -16.48 -3.81
N PHE A 236 6.64 -15.64 -2.80
CA PHE A 236 7.30 -14.35 -2.96
C PHE A 236 8.77 -14.52 -3.34
N ILE A 237 9.50 -15.37 -2.62
CA ILE A 237 10.90 -15.72 -2.91
C ILE A 237 11.03 -16.22 -4.34
N LEU A 238 10.18 -17.16 -4.75
CA LEU A 238 10.20 -17.70 -6.11
C LEU A 238 9.95 -16.62 -7.17
N LYS A 239 9.03 -15.68 -6.92
CA LYS A 239 8.76 -14.55 -7.81
C LYS A 239 9.98 -13.64 -7.95
N VAL A 240 10.65 -13.34 -6.84
CA VAL A 240 11.87 -12.53 -6.82
C VAL A 240 13.00 -13.23 -7.56
N LEU A 241 13.23 -14.53 -7.31
CA LEU A 241 14.26 -15.30 -8.04
C LEU A 241 13.99 -15.35 -9.53
N LYS A 242 12.73 -15.55 -9.95
CA LYS A 242 12.36 -15.51 -11.38
C LYS A 242 12.65 -14.16 -12.00
N ALA A 243 12.26 -13.07 -11.34
CA ALA A 243 12.55 -11.72 -11.83
C ALA A 243 14.06 -11.46 -11.96
N ILE A 244 14.86 -11.89 -10.98
CA ILE A 244 16.32 -11.77 -11.03
C ILE A 244 16.89 -12.59 -12.19
N ASN A 245 16.41 -13.81 -12.40
CA ASN A 245 16.84 -14.67 -13.49
C ASN A 245 16.49 -14.08 -14.87
N ASP A 246 15.31 -13.48 -15.01
CA ASP A 246 14.88 -12.84 -16.26
C ASP A 246 15.72 -11.58 -16.54
N ILE A 247 16.00 -10.76 -15.51
CA ILE A 247 16.92 -9.61 -15.63
C ILE A 247 18.33 -10.07 -16.01
N LEU A 248 18.81 -11.16 -15.41
CA LEU A 248 20.15 -11.67 -15.69
C LEU A 248 20.25 -12.25 -17.11
N LYS A 249 19.18 -12.91 -17.58
CA LYS A 249 19.08 -13.38 -18.97
C LYS A 249 19.07 -12.21 -19.95
N ASP A 250 18.24 -11.19 -19.72
CA ASP A 250 18.19 -9.96 -20.53
C ASP A 250 19.51 -9.18 -20.51
N PHE A 251 20.25 -9.26 -19.39
CA PHE A 251 21.58 -8.69 -19.32
C PHE A 251 22.58 -9.46 -20.19
N VAL A 252 22.53 -10.80 -20.24
CA VAL A 252 23.52 -11.64 -20.93
C VAL A 252 23.23 -11.79 -22.43
N PHE A 253 22.01 -12.20 -22.77
CA PHE A 253 21.55 -12.48 -24.13
C PHE A 253 21.07 -11.21 -24.82
#